data_AF-A0A3D2PBS7-F1
#
_entry.id   AF-A0A3D2PBS7-F1
#
_cell.length_a   1.000
_cell.length_b   1.000
_cell.length_c   1.000
_cell.angle_alpha   90.00
_cell.angle_beta   90.00
_cell.angle_gamma   90.00
#
_symmetry.space_group_name_H-M   'P 1'
#
loop_
_entity.id
_entity.type
_entity.pdbx_description
1 polymer ?
#
loop_
_entity_poly.entity_id
_entity_poly.type
_entity_poly.pdbx_seq_one_letter_code
_entity_poly.pdbx_strand_id
1 'polypeptide(L)'
;MPETLTIEPKQETQPQLTQEQIHTEEARLIGQNPFNLVRHGFLTIKTKNRGIQKLFPNTVQKKFLDTVEKLFFSGKPVRIIITKARQMGLSTIIEAIIYAFTSRMKGVNAFVIADDLEGANYIFDMQKMYQEYLDKHLKPRPKHSNEKKLAFAGINSQILIDTADNPNIGRKYTIQFAHLSECSRFTKPLPEILSG
;
A
#
# COMPACT_ATOMS: atom_id res chain seq x y z
N MET A 1 -14.57 67.38 -6.38
CA MET A 1 -14.91 65.94 -6.38
C MET A 1 -13.61 65.16 -6.41
N PRO A 2 -13.38 64.15 -5.55
CA PRO A 2 -12.13 63.40 -5.56
C PRO A 2 -12.16 62.29 -6.61
N GLU A 3 -11.04 62.11 -7.32
CA GLU A 3 -10.80 60.98 -8.22
C GLU A 3 -10.68 59.68 -7.41
N THR A 4 -11.51 58.70 -7.77
CA THR A 4 -11.46 57.35 -7.20
C THR A 4 -10.26 56.60 -7.77
N LEU A 5 -9.25 56.34 -6.94
CA LEU A 5 -8.11 55.50 -7.30
C LEU A 5 -8.57 54.04 -7.34
N THR A 6 -8.80 53.50 -8.54
CA THR A 6 -9.11 52.08 -8.74
C THR A 6 -7.81 51.28 -8.59
N ILE A 7 -7.63 50.62 -7.45
CA ILE A 7 -6.50 49.71 -7.21
C ILE A 7 -6.90 48.36 -7.82
N GLU A 8 -6.34 48.01 -8.98
CA GLU A 8 -6.50 46.65 -9.52
C GLU A 8 -5.69 45.65 -8.68
N PRO A 9 -6.26 44.49 -8.33
CA PRO A 9 -5.56 43.49 -7.54
C PRO A 9 -4.46 42.83 -8.40
N LYS A 10 -3.20 42.98 -7.99
CA LYS A 10 -2.09 42.18 -8.53
C LYS A 10 -2.39 40.70 -8.26
N GLN A 11 -2.67 39.94 -9.31
CA GLN A 11 -2.64 38.48 -9.24
C GLN A 11 -1.17 38.07 -9.06
N GLU A 12 -0.80 37.71 -7.84
CA GLU A 12 0.48 37.06 -7.56
C GLU A 12 0.46 35.66 -8.17
N THR A 13 1.05 35.52 -9.36
CA THR A 13 1.25 34.22 -9.99
C THR A 13 2.29 33.45 -9.17
N GLN A 14 1.84 32.51 -8.33
CA GLN A 14 2.76 31.58 -7.67
C GLN A 14 3.57 30.83 -8.74
N PRO A 15 4.90 30.72 -8.60
CA PRO A 15 5.72 30.03 -9.59
C PRO A 15 5.32 28.55 -9.67
N GLN A 16 4.89 28.11 -10.85
CA GLN A 16 4.59 26.70 -11.11
C GLN A 16 5.90 25.90 -11.15
N LEU A 17 6.00 24.87 -10.31
CA LEU A 17 7.14 23.94 -10.29
C LEU A 17 7.28 23.22 -11.63
N THR A 18 8.51 22.93 -12.04
CA THR A 18 8.78 22.07 -13.19
C THR A 18 8.39 20.61 -12.91
N GLN A 19 8.15 19.82 -13.95
CA GLN A 19 7.81 18.39 -13.81
C GLN A 19 8.89 17.60 -13.06
N GLU A 20 10.16 17.93 -13.26
CA GLU A 20 11.28 17.30 -12.57
C GLU A 20 11.32 17.65 -11.08
N GLN A 21 11.01 18.91 -10.73
CA GLN A 21 10.85 19.34 -9.35
C GLN A 21 9.68 18.63 -8.67
N ILE A 22 8.55 18.46 -9.37
CA ILE A 22 7.38 17.73 -8.88
C ILE A 22 7.76 16.27 -8.58
N HIS A 23 8.35 15.55 -9.55
CA HIS A 23 8.73 14.15 -9.36
C HIS A 23 9.71 13.95 -8.20
N THR A 24 10.66 14.89 -8.04
CA THR A 24 11.64 14.86 -6.95
C THR A 24 10.96 15.06 -5.60
N GLU A 25 10.03 16.01 -5.54
CA GLU A 25 9.28 16.29 -4.33
C GLU A 25 8.31 15.16 -3.96
N GLU A 26 7.64 14.55 -4.94
CA GLU A 26 6.80 13.36 -4.75
C GLU A 26 7.61 12.20 -4.16
N ALA A 27 8.78 11.91 -4.75
CA ALA A 27 9.67 10.89 -4.24
C ALA A 27 10.14 11.18 -2.80
N ARG A 28 10.42 12.45 -2.48
CA ARG A 28 10.81 12.88 -1.13
C ARG A 28 9.67 12.69 -0.13
N LEU A 29 8.47 13.17 -0.44
CA LEU A 29 7.29 13.10 0.44
C LEU A 29 6.84 11.66 0.68
N ILE A 30 6.89 10.81 -0.34
CA ILE A 30 6.58 9.38 -0.23
C ILE A 30 7.66 8.64 0.57
N GLY A 31 8.94 9.01 0.40
CA GLY A 31 10.03 8.45 1.20
C GLY A 31 9.90 8.77 2.69
N GLN A 32 9.37 9.95 3.03
CA GLN A 32 9.10 10.38 4.41
C GLN A 32 7.86 9.71 5.00
N ASN A 33 6.78 9.62 4.22
CA ASN A 33 5.55 8.96 4.64
C ASN A 33 5.01 8.07 3.50
N PRO A 34 5.24 6.74 3.55
CA PRO A 34 4.76 5.81 2.54
C PRO A 34 3.24 5.82 2.35
N PHE A 35 2.43 6.24 3.34
CA PHE A 35 0.98 6.37 3.19
C PHE A 35 0.58 7.33 2.05
N ASN A 36 1.44 8.30 1.72
CA ASN A 36 1.22 9.23 0.61
C ASN A 36 1.09 8.53 -0.74
N LEU A 37 1.80 7.40 -0.93
CA LEU A 37 1.69 6.58 -2.14
C LEU A 37 0.25 6.08 -2.36
N VAL A 38 -0.44 5.77 -1.27
CA VAL A 38 -1.81 5.25 -1.26
C VAL A 38 -2.85 6.38 -1.31
N ARG A 39 -2.62 7.44 -0.54
CA ARG A 39 -3.59 8.54 -0.35
C ARG A 39 -3.80 9.38 -1.61
N HIS A 40 -2.74 9.57 -2.40
CA HIS A 40 -2.73 10.52 -3.51
C HIS A 40 -2.88 9.90 -4.90
N GLY A 41 -3.27 8.62 -4.99
CA GLY A 41 -3.66 8.03 -6.27
C GLY A 41 -2.50 7.65 -7.19
N PHE A 42 -1.31 7.38 -6.63
CA PHE A 42 -0.17 6.91 -7.42
C PHE A 42 -0.34 5.45 -7.87
N LEU A 43 -0.99 4.63 -7.04
CA LEU A 43 -1.23 3.21 -7.31
C LEU A 43 -2.37 2.99 -8.29
N THR A 44 -2.38 1.82 -8.93
CA THR A 44 -3.32 1.47 -9.99
C THR A 44 -4.05 0.17 -9.67
N ILE A 45 -5.35 0.11 -9.93
CA ILE A 45 -6.21 -1.04 -9.69
C ILE A 45 -6.97 -1.47 -10.94
N LYS A 46 -7.33 -2.75 -11.01
CA LYS A 46 -8.28 -3.29 -11.98
C LYS A 46 -9.70 -3.18 -11.40
N THR A 47 -10.56 -2.46 -12.09
CA THR A 47 -11.97 -2.30 -11.73
C THR A 47 -12.85 -3.25 -12.55
N LYS A 48 -14.06 -3.55 -12.07
CA LYS A 48 -14.99 -4.44 -12.77
C LYS A 48 -15.47 -3.88 -14.11
N ASN A 49 -15.73 -2.57 -14.19
CA ASN A 49 -16.44 -1.97 -15.31
C ASN A 49 -15.61 -0.95 -16.11
N ARG A 50 -14.53 -0.41 -15.52
CA ARG A 50 -13.76 0.72 -16.09
C ARG A 50 -12.32 0.34 -16.39
N GLY A 51 -12.01 -0.96 -16.42
CA GLY A 51 -10.66 -1.46 -16.67
C GLY A 51 -9.66 -1.01 -15.61
N ILE A 52 -8.45 -0.67 -16.05
CA ILE A 52 -7.32 -0.24 -15.22
C ILE A 52 -7.50 1.24 -14.87
N GLN A 53 -7.46 1.58 -13.58
CA GLN A 53 -7.70 2.94 -13.07
C GLN A 53 -6.78 3.27 -11.89
N LYS A 54 -6.51 4.55 -11.66
CA LYS A 54 -5.80 4.98 -10.44
C LYS A 54 -6.66 4.67 -9.19
N LEU A 55 -6.00 4.23 -8.12
CA LEU A 55 -6.61 3.94 -6.84
C LEU A 55 -6.84 5.23 -6.07
N PHE A 56 -8.07 5.71 -6.06
CA PHE A 56 -8.51 6.72 -5.09
C PHE A 56 -9.31 6.05 -3.98
N PRO A 57 -8.84 6.08 -2.71
CA PRO A 57 -9.53 5.43 -1.61
C PRO A 57 -10.97 5.93 -1.48
N ASN A 58 -11.93 5.00 -1.41
CA ASN A 58 -13.33 5.33 -1.11
C ASN A 58 -13.50 5.70 0.38
N THR A 59 -14.68 6.14 0.79
CA THR A 59 -14.95 6.58 2.17
C THR A 59 -14.57 5.54 3.24
N VAL A 60 -14.86 4.26 2.99
CA VAL A 60 -14.53 3.17 3.93
C VAL A 60 -13.02 2.94 3.98
N GLN A 61 -12.37 2.91 2.81
CA GLN A 61 -10.92 2.76 2.70
C GLN A 61 -10.16 3.94 3.32
N LYS A 62 -10.66 5.18 3.17
CA LYS A 62 -10.10 6.38 3.82
C LYS A 62 -10.15 6.25 5.35
N LYS A 63 -11.32 5.91 5.91
CA LYS A 63 -11.47 5.70 7.36
C LYS A 63 -10.53 4.61 7.89
N PHE A 64 -10.37 3.52 7.14
CA PHE A 64 -9.42 2.48 7.47
C PHE A 64 -7.98 2.98 7.43
N LEU A 65 -7.59 3.66 6.35
CA LEU A 65 -6.27 4.24 6.16
C LEU A 65 -5.92 5.22 7.30
N ASP A 66 -6.82 6.15 7.63
CA ASP A 66 -6.64 7.11 8.72
C ASP A 66 -6.45 6.40 10.08
N THR A 67 -7.17 5.30 10.31
CA THR A 67 -7.05 4.51 11.53
C THR A 67 -5.69 3.81 11.60
N VAL A 68 -5.27 3.18 10.51
CA VAL A 68 -3.96 2.51 10.40
C VAL A 68 -2.83 3.52 10.61
N GLU A 69 -2.89 4.66 9.93
CA GLU A 69 -1.89 5.72 10.00
C GLU A 69 -1.77 6.29 11.41
N LYS A 70 -2.90 6.59 12.07
CA LYS A 70 -2.92 7.03 13.47
C LYS A 70 -2.29 6.00 14.42
N LEU A 71 -2.62 4.73 14.25
CA LEU A 71 -2.06 3.65 15.08
C LEU A 71 -0.56 3.48 14.81
N PHE A 72 -0.14 3.54 13.55
CA PHE A 72 1.27 3.43 13.15
C PHE A 72 2.12 4.52 13.81
N PHE A 73 1.66 5.78 13.75
CA PHE A 73 2.37 6.90 14.38
C PHE A 73 2.26 6.95 15.91
N SER A 74 1.43 6.11 16.53
CA SER A 74 1.39 5.99 18.00
C SER A 74 2.61 5.26 18.59
N GLY A 75 3.46 4.67 17.74
CA GLY A 75 4.65 3.92 18.17
C GLY A 75 4.36 2.53 18.75
N LYS A 76 3.10 2.09 18.71
CA LYS A 76 2.68 0.76 19.19
C LYS A 76 2.49 -0.22 18.03
N PRO A 77 2.69 -1.53 18.24
CA PRO A 77 2.38 -2.54 17.23
C PRO A 77 0.91 -2.43 16.76
N VAL A 78 0.71 -2.27 15.45
CA VAL A 78 -0.61 -2.15 14.84
C VAL A 78 -1.21 -3.56 14.67
N ARG A 79 -2.32 -3.82 15.35
CA ARG A 79 -3.10 -5.07 15.19
C ARG A 79 -4.55 -4.71 14.95
N ILE A 80 -5.09 -5.10 13.80
CA ILE A 80 -6.45 -4.77 13.40
C ILE A 80 -7.14 -6.04 12.92
N ILE A 81 -8.27 -6.36 13.57
CA ILE A 81 -9.16 -7.44 13.15
C ILE A 81 -10.37 -6.79 12.48
N ILE A 82 -10.71 -7.26 11.28
CA ILE A 82 -11.75 -6.66 10.45
C ILE A 82 -12.80 -7.69 10.12
N THR A 83 -14.00 -7.50 10.65
CA THR A 83 -15.21 -8.18 10.16
C THR A 83 -15.75 -7.39 8.97
N LYS A 84 -15.34 -7.77 7.76
CA LYS A 84 -15.72 -7.06 6.53
C LYS A 84 -16.97 -7.66 5.88
N ALA A 85 -17.89 -6.80 5.43
CA ALA A 85 -18.89 -7.19 4.44
C ALA A 85 -18.23 -7.29 3.05
N ARG A 86 -18.80 -8.10 2.15
CA ARG A 86 -18.26 -8.28 0.79
C ARG A 86 -18.23 -6.93 0.03
N GLN A 87 -17.29 -6.80 -0.91
CA GLN A 87 -17.23 -5.72 -1.91
C GLN A 87 -16.86 -4.30 -1.44
N MET A 88 -16.35 -4.11 -0.22
CA MET A 88 -15.89 -2.78 0.26
C MET A 88 -14.48 -2.38 -0.23
N GLY A 89 -13.74 -3.29 -0.85
CA GLY A 89 -12.37 -3.04 -1.34
C GLY A 89 -11.31 -2.96 -0.24
N LEU A 90 -11.53 -3.57 0.92
CA LEU A 90 -10.56 -3.51 2.02
C LEU A 90 -9.25 -4.27 1.72
N SER A 91 -9.31 -5.41 1.03
CA SER A 91 -8.08 -6.09 0.59
C SER A 91 -7.23 -5.16 -0.28
N THR A 92 -7.85 -4.41 -1.19
CA THR A 92 -7.16 -3.43 -2.04
C THR A 92 -6.39 -2.38 -1.23
N ILE A 93 -7.00 -1.80 -0.19
CA ILE A 93 -6.30 -0.76 0.60
C ILE A 93 -5.24 -1.36 1.54
N ILE A 94 -5.47 -2.56 2.07
CA ILE A 94 -4.49 -3.28 2.89
C ILE A 94 -3.25 -3.61 2.06
N GLU A 95 -3.43 -4.17 0.87
CA GLU A 95 -2.32 -4.49 -0.03
C GLU A 95 -1.57 -3.25 -0.51
N ALA A 96 -2.30 -2.15 -0.76
CA ALA A 96 -1.71 -0.86 -1.11
C ALA A 96 -0.80 -0.33 -0.01
N ILE A 97 -1.22 -0.42 1.26
CA ILE A 97 -0.40 -0.04 2.42
C ILE A 97 0.83 -0.94 2.49
N ILE A 98 0.66 -2.27 2.46
CA ILE A 98 1.78 -3.22 2.54
C ILE A 98 2.80 -2.95 1.42
N TYR A 99 2.32 -2.77 0.19
CA TYR A 99 3.18 -2.44 -0.95
C TYR A 99 3.90 -1.10 -0.76
N ALA A 100 3.20 -0.06 -0.28
CA ALA A 100 3.82 1.24 -0.04
C ALA A 100 5.00 1.15 0.93
N PHE A 101 4.82 0.45 2.06
CA PHE A 101 5.88 0.30 3.06
C PHE A 101 7.03 -0.59 2.56
N THR A 102 6.71 -1.77 2.03
CA THR A 102 7.73 -2.73 1.56
C THR A 102 8.52 -2.22 0.36
N SER A 103 7.91 -1.41 -0.50
CA SER A 103 8.54 -0.88 -1.71
C SER A 103 9.42 0.35 -1.42
N ARG A 104 9.24 1.01 -0.27
CA ARG A 104 9.99 2.24 0.12
C ARG A 104 11.02 2.01 1.22
N MET A 105 10.69 1.20 2.21
CA MET A 105 11.51 1.04 3.41
C MET A 105 12.52 -0.09 3.23
N LYS A 106 13.66 0.02 3.93
CA LYS A 106 14.71 -1.00 3.90
C LYS A 106 14.44 -2.12 4.93
N GLY A 107 14.72 -3.36 4.54
CA GLY A 107 14.64 -4.52 5.42
C GLY A 107 13.24 -4.90 5.86
N VAL A 108 12.22 -4.56 5.06
CA VAL A 108 10.81 -4.82 5.39
C VAL A 108 10.33 -6.06 4.66
N ASN A 109 10.01 -7.11 5.41
CA ASN A 109 9.33 -8.29 4.92
C ASN A 109 7.84 -8.20 5.25
N ALA A 110 7.01 -8.43 4.25
CA ALA A 110 5.58 -8.57 4.42
C ALA A 110 5.09 -9.96 4.01
N PHE A 111 3.94 -10.34 4.56
CA PHE A 111 3.33 -11.62 4.31
C PHE A 111 1.84 -11.52 4.04
N VAL A 112 1.40 -12.18 2.97
CA VAL A 112 -0.02 -12.34 2.65
C VAL A 112 -0.38 -13.81 2.76
N ILE A 113 -1.31 -14.11 3.66
CA ILE A 113 -1.79 -15.48 3.90
C ILE A 113 -3.28 -15.51 3.57
N ALA A 114 -3.69 -16.51 2.80
CA ALA A 114 -5.09 -16.83 2.58
C ALA A 114 -5.37 -18.29 2.99
N ASP A 115 -6.63 -18.68 2.94
CA ASP A 115 -7.08 -20.05 3.17
C ASP A 115 -6.58 -20.99 2.06
N ASP A 116 -6.57 -20.53 0.81
CA ASP A 116 -6.03 -21.27 -0.32
C ASP A 116 -5.03 -20.44 -1.17
N LEU A 117 -4.33 -21.14 -2.08
CA LEU A 117 -3.28 -20.54 -2.91
C LEU A 117 -3.85 -19.62 -4.00
N GLU A 118 -5.06 -19.88 -4.48
CA GLU A 118 -5.70 -19.06 -5.52
C GLU A 118 -6.07 -17.68 -4.96
N GLY A 119 -6.69 -17.65 -3.77
CA GLY A 119 -6.99 -16.43 -3.03
C GLY A 119 -5.73 -15.65 -2.66
N ALA A 120 -4.67 -16.34 -2.22
CA ALA A 120 -3.39 -15.71 -1.93
C ALA A 120 -2.79 -15.05 -3.18
N ASN A 121 -2.76 -15.75 -4.32
CA ASN A 121 -2.27 -15.20 -5.59
C ASN A 121 -3.13 -14.03 -6.09
N TYR A 122 -4.45 -14.13 -5.99
CA TYR A 122 -5.37 -13.06 -6.41
C TYR A 122 -5.09 -11.75 -5.65
N ILE A 123 -4.87 -11.84 -4.33
CA ILE A 123 -4.52 -10.70 -3.50
C ILE A 123 -3.13 -10.18 -3.88
N PHE A 124 -2.17 -11.08 -4.09
CA PHE A 124 -0.80 -10.74 -4.45
C PHE A 124 -0.66 -10.06 -5.81
N ASP A 125 -1.47 -10.46 -6.79
CA ASP A 125 -1.49 -9.85 -8.11
C ASP A 125 -1.92 -8.39 -8.07
N MET A 126 -2.68 -7.96 -7.04
CA MET A 126 -2.94 -6.53 -6.80
C MET A 126 -1.63 -5.76 -6.58
N GLN A 127 -0.69 -6.33 -5.82
CA GLN A 127 0.61 -5.71 -5.54
C GLN A 127 1.55 -5.74 -6.75
N LYS A 128 1.51 -6.82 -7.55
CA LYS A 128 2.24 -6.85 -8.82
C LYS A 128 1.74 -5.78 -9.78
N MET A 129 0.42 -5.56 -9.84
CA MET A 129 -0.16 -4.48 -10.64
C MET A 129 0.26 -3.09 -10.13
N TYR A 130 0.34 -2.88 -8.81
CA TYR A 130 0.93 -1.65 -8.27
C TYR A 130 2.35 -1.43 -8.79
N GLN A 131 3.20 -2.47 -8.71
CA GLN A 131 4.56 -2.42 -9.21
C GLN A 131 4.66 -2.16 -10.72
N GLU A 132 3.80 -2.80 -11.50
CA GLU A 132 3.81 -2.73 -12.96
C GLU A 132 3.46 -1.33 -13.46
N TYR A 133 2.42 -0.71 -12.89
CA TYR A 133 1.85 0.56 -13.37
C TYR A 133 2.33 1.80 -12.61
N LEU A 134 3.21 1.64 -11.61
CA LEU A 134 3.74 2.80 -10.90
C LEU A 134 4.58 3.69 -11.82
N ASP A 135 4.58 5.00 -11.58
CA ASP A 135 5.36 5.95 -12.38
C ASP A 135 6.86 5.76 -12.12
N LYS A 136 7.68 5.94 -13.17
CA LYS A 136 9.12 5.55 -13.15
C LYS A 136 9.89 6.16 -11.98
N HIS A 137 9.63 7.43 -11.65
CA HIS A 137 10.32 8.13 -10.57
C HIS A 137 9.98 7.58 -9.17
N LEU A 138 8.85 6.88 -9.03
CA LEU A 138 8.44 6.17 -7.82
C LEU A 138 8.67 4.66 -7.94
N LYS A 139 8.93 4.09 -9.11
CA LYS A 139 9.00 2.63 -9.26
C LYS A 139 10.30 2.07 -8.68
N PRO A 140 10.26 1.23 -7.63
CA PRO A 140 11.46 0.58 -7.13
C PRO A 140 11.87 -0.52 -8.09
N ARG A 141 13.17 -0.80 -8.16
CA ARG A 141 13.68 -1.85 -9.03
C ARG A 141 13.34 -3.23 -8.44
N PRO A 142 12.62 -4.10 -9.15
CA PRO A 142 12.39 -5.47 -8.68
C PRO A 142 13.70 -6.26 -8.72
N LYS A 143 13.96 -7.03 -7.66
CA LYS A 143 15.00 -8.07 -7.60
C LYS A 143 14.44 -9.42 -8.02
N HIS A 144 13.24 -9.75 -7.54
CA HIS A 144 12.48 -10.94 -7.93
C HIS A 144 11.01 -10.57 -8.04
N SER A 145 10.32 -11.14 -9.03
CA SER A 145 8.87 -11.09 -9.14
C SER A 145 8.42 -12.42 -9.72
N ASN A 146 7.76 -13.25 -8.93
CA ASN A 146 7.22 -14.54 -9.36
C ASN A 146 5.88 -14.80 -8.66
N GLU A 147 5.35 -16.02 -8.75
CA GLU A 147 4.07 -16.37 -8.12
C GLU A 147 4.10 -16.30 -6.59
N LYS A 148 5.25 -16.52 -5.95
CA LYS A 148 5.36 -16.64 -4.49
C LYS A 148 5.95 -15.41 -3.78
N LYS A 149 6.67 -14.54 -4.50
CA LYS A 149 7.33 -13.39 -3.91
C LYS A 149 7.58 -12.23 -4.87
N LEU A 150 7.56 -11.02 -4.30
CA LEU A 150 7.97 -9.77 -4.94
C LEU A 150 9.03 -9.14 -4.04
N ALA A 151 10.27 -9.09 -4.51
CA ALA A 151 11.41 -8.55 -3.77
C ALA A 151 11.99 -7.34 -4.49
N PHE A 152 12.51 -6.38 -3.73
CA PHE A 152 13.02 -5.11 -4.26
C PHE A 152 14.55 -5.02 -4.08
N ALA A 153 15.24 -4.59 -5.14
CA ALA A 153 16.69 -4.41 -5.15
C ALA A 153 17.09 -3.15 -4.35
N GLY A 154 18.26 -3.19 -3.71
CA GLY A 154 18.82 -2.03 -2.99
C GLY A 154 18.21 -1.74 -1.61
N ILE A 155 17.00 -2.22 -1.33
CA ILE A 155 16.33 -2.02 -0.03
C ILE A 155 16.18 -3.31 0.80
N ASN A 156 16.44 -4.48 0.22
CA ASN A 156 16.31 -5.78 0.91
C ASN A 156 14.93 -5.99 1.55
N SER A 157 13.89 -5.58 0.85
CA SER A 157 12.49 -5.72 1.26
C SER A 157 11.77 -6.64 0.29
N GLN A 158 10.78 -7.35 0.79
CA GLN A 158 10.02 -8.32 0.01
C GLN A 158 8.62 -8.53 0.56
N ILE A 159 7.73 -8.91 -0.34
CA ILE A 159 6.40 -9.44 -0.03
C ILE A 159 6.39 -10.90 -0.43
N LEU A 160 5.91 -11.74 0.48
CA LEU A 160 5.81 -13.18 0.33
C LEU A 160 4.33 -13.57 0.41
N ILE A 161 3.95 -14.65 -0.26
CA ILE A 161 2.63 -15.26 -0.09
C ILE A 161 2.71 -16.71 0.32
N ASP A 162 1.69 -17.17 1.01
CA ASP A 162 1.56 -18.55 1.47
C ASP A 162 0.11 -18.87 1.86
N THR A 163 -0.15 -20.10 2.28
CA THR A 163 -1.47 -20.56 2.73
C THR A 163 -1.45 -20.91 4.21
N ALA A 164 -2.61 -20.82 4.87
CA ALA A 164 -2.75 -21.16 6.29
C ALA A 164 -2.44 -22.64 6.60
N ASP A 165 -2.57 -23.52 5.62
CA ASP A 165 -2.30 -24.95 5.76
C ASP A 165 -0.80 -25.29 5.85
N ASN A 166 0.10 -24.38 5.44
CA ASN A 166 1.54 -24.62 5.53
C ASN A 166 1.97 -24.76 7.01
N PRO A 167 2.56 -25.91 7.43
CA PRO A 167 2.98 -26.12 8.82
C PRO A 167 4.15 -25.24 9.27
N ASN A 168 4.91 -24.68 8.33
CA ASN A 168 6.06 -23.84 8.59
C ASN A 168 5.77 -22.34 8.37
N ILE A 169 4.49 -21.98 8.27
CA ILE A 169 4.03 -20.62 8.03
C ILE A 169 4.58 -19.68 9.12
N GLY A 170 5.07 -18.50 8.72
CA GLY A 170 5.51 -17.45 9.66
C GLY A 170 6.83 -17.71 10.39
N ARG A 171 7.40 -18.93 10.36
CA ARG A 171 8.58 -19.29 11.18
C ARG A 171 9.94 -18.92 10.58
N LYS A 172 10.00 -18.63 9.28
CA LYS A 172 11.28 -18.48 8.54
C LYS A 172 11.78 -17.04 8.41
N TYR A 173 10.87 -16.08 8.47
CA TYR A 173 11.16 -14.69 8.11
C TYR A 173 10.82 -13.76 9.26
N THR A 174 11.62 -12.72 9.44
CA THR A 174 11.27 -11.61 10.32
C THR A 174 10.22 -10.77 9.61
N ILE A 175 8.93 -11.03 9.87
CA ILE A 175 7.79 -10.33 9.24
C ILE A 175 7.46 -9.05 10.02
N GLN A 176 7.30 -7.92 9.32
CA GLN A 176 6.85 -6.65 9.91
C GLN A 176 5.40 -6.32 9.54
N PHE A 177 4.94 -6.77 8.37
CA PHE A 177 3.57 -6.56 7.90
C PHE A 177 2.94 -7.91 7.55
N ALA A 178 1.72 -8.15 8.02
CA ALA A 178 0.99 -9.37 7.69
C ALA A 178 -0.46 -9.04 7.35
N HIS A 179 -0.97 -9.65 6.28
CA HIS A 179 -2.38 -9.70 5.96
C HIS A 179 -2.86 -11.14 5.97
N LEU A 180 -3.75 -11.45 6.90
CA LEU A 180 -4.40 -12.75 7.01
C LEU A 180 -5.80 -12.63 6.41
N SER A 181 -5.92 -12.92 5.11
CA SER A 181 -7.20 -12.86 4.42
C SER A 181 -8.08 -14.03 4.83
N GLU A 182 -9.34 -13.73 5.17
CA GLU A 182 -10.35 -14.73 5.52
C GLU A 182 -9.93 -15.67 6.66
N CYS A 183 -9.23 -15.14 7.67
CA CYS A 183 -8.67 -15.92 8.76
C CYS A 183 -9.68 -16.75 9.57
N SER A 184 -10.97 -16.41 9.52
CA SER A 184 -12.06 -17.21 10.10
C SER A 184 -12.24 -18.57 9.43
N ARG A 185 -11.69 -18.78 8.23
CA ARG A 185 -11.75 -20.03 7.46
C ARG A 185 -10.51 -20.91 7.68
N PHE A 186 -9.52 -20.44 8.44
CA PHE A 186 -8.30 -21.19 8.66
C PHE A 186 -8.58 -22.42 9.54
N THR A 187 -8.02 -23.56 9.15
CA THR A 187 -8.12 -24.82 9.88
C THR A 187 -7.30 -24.79 11.17
N LYS A 188 -6.20 -24.03 11.18
CA LYS A 188 -5.31 -23.83 12.33
C LYS A 188 -5.68 -22.57 13.10
N PRO A 189 -5.54 -22.58 14.44
CA PRO A 189 -5.77 -21.41 15.26
C PRO A 189 -4.72 -20.33 14.99
N LEU A 190 -5.14 -19.06 15.00
CA LEU A 190 -4.26 -17.91 14.75
C LEU A 190 -2.97 -17.90 15.58
N PRO A 191 -2.97 -18.25 16.88
CA PRO A 191 -1.73 -18.35 17.65
C PRO A 191 -0.69 -19.27 17.02
N GLU A 192 -1.08 -20.39 16.41
CA GLU A 192 -0.14 -21.33 15.76
C GLU A 192 0.46 -20.76 14.47
N ILE A 193 -0.31 -19.95 13.74
CA ILE A 193 0.13 -19.29 12.51
C ILE A 193 1.05 -18.09 12.82
N LEU A 194 0.79 -17.42 13.95
CA LEU A 194 1.47 -16.18 14.33
C LEU A 194 2.56 -16.38 15.39
N SER A 195 2.83 -17.61 15.83
CA SER A 195 3.86 -17.95 16.83
C SER A 195 5.28 -17.95 16.27
N GLY A 196 5.61 -16.98 15.43
CA GLY A 196 7.00 -16.74 15.00
C GLY A 196 7.94 -16.56 16.20
#